data_AF-A0A2V2ELA7-F1
#
_entry.id   AF-A0A2V2ELA7-F1
#
_cell.length_a   1.000
_cell.length_b   1.000
_cell.length_c   1.000
_cell.angle_alpha   90.00
_cell.angle_beta   90.00
_cell.angle_gamma   90.00
#
_symmetry.space_group_name_H-M   'P 1'
#
loop_
_entity.id
_entity.type
_entity.pdbx_description
1 polymer ?
#
loop_
_entity_poly.entity_id
_entity_poly.type
_entity_poly.pdbx_seq_one_letter_code
_entity_poly.pdbx_strand_id
1 'polypeptide(L)'
;MKMNVSDLTEFRKYYLSEFELYDGEDFITFNIVGINLDRNEIQLAVTDRGKISVVTYDLYIDKKDKLYFEYGVMFERVYLQDFEEVAA
;
A
#
# COMPACT_ATOMS: atom_id res chain seq x y z
N MET A 1 19.72 -11.06 3.30
CA MET A 1 18.47 -11.80 3.55
C MET A 1 18.12 -12.55 2.27
N LYS A 2 17.80 -13.86 2.32
CA LYS A 2 17.44 -14.64 1.12
C LYS A 2 15.91 -14.56 0.95
N MET A 3 15.44 -14.11 -0.21
CA MET A 3 14.02 -14.16 -0.58
C MET A 3 13.61 -15.60 -0.93
N ASN A 4 12.43 -16.02 -0.51
CA ASN A 4 11.83 -17.30 -0.90
C ASN A 4 10.95 -17.13 -2.15
N VAL A 5 10.72 -18.25 -2.84
CA VAL A 5 9.91 -18.29 -4.08
C VAL A 5 8.42 -18.04 -3.80
N SER A 6 7.94 -18.35 -2.60
CA SER A 6 6.60 -17.97 -2.13
C SER A 6 6.45 -16.46 -2.02
N ASP A 7 7.46 -15.76 -1.51
CA ASP A 7 7.47 -14.30 -1.37
C ASP A 7 7.31 -13.63 -2.74
N LEU A 8 7.91 -14.19 -3.79
CA LEU A 8 7.75 -13.72 -5.18
C LEU A 8 6.32 -13.89 -5.72
N THR A 9 5.57 -14.86 -5.22
CA THR A 9 4.20 -15.15 -5.69
C THR A 9 3.20 -14.18 -5.07
N GLU A 10 3.34 -13.88 -3.77
CA GLU A 10 2.58 -12.79 -3.15
C GLU A 10 2.97 -11.43 -3.72
N PHE A 11 4.27 -11.17 -3.96
CA PHE A 11 4.73 -9.95 -4.63
C PHE A 11 4.05 -9.75 -5.99
N ARG A 12 3.87 -10.82 -6.77
CA ARG A 12 3.19 -10.78 -8.08
C ARG A 12 1.71 -10.45 -7.99
N LYS A 13 1.04 -10.77 -6.89
CA LYS A 13 -0.40 -10.50 -6.70
C LYS A 13 -0.68 -9.03 -6.37
N TYR A 14 0.31 -8.32 -5.83
CA TYR A 14 0.25 -6.88 -5.55
C TYR A 14 1.00 -6.02 -6.58
N TYR A 15 1.71 -6.68 -7.50
CA TYR A 15 2.39 -6.03 -8.60
C TYR A 15 1.35 -5.30 -9.45
N LEU A 16 1.46 -3.97 -9.53
CA LEU A 16 0.55 -3.09 -10.27
C LEU A 16 -0.80 -2.81 -9.59
N SER A 17 -0.94 -2.97 -8.27
CA SER A 17 -2.11 -2.41 -7.57
C SER A 17 -1.86 -0.94 -7.22
N GLU A 18 -2.77 -0.05 -7.61
CA GLU A 18 -2.68 1.41 -7.44
C GLU A 18 -3.91 2.00 -6.73
N PHE A 19 -3.69 3.00 -5.89
CA PHE A 19 -4.73 3.84 -5.29
C PHE A 19 -4.31 5.31 -5.35
N GLU A 20 -5.25 6.20 -5.67
CA GLU A 20 -5.03 7.65 -5.68
C GLU A 20 -5.88 8.34 -4.61
N LEU A 21 -5.24 9.17 -3.80
CA LEU A 21 -5.87 9.98 -2.76
C LEU A 21 -5.69 11.47 -3.07
N TYR A 22 -6.77 12.24 -3.05
CA TYR A 22 -6.69 13.70 -3.13
C TYR A 22 -6.52 14.30 -1.73
N ASP A 23 -5.37 14.91 -1.44
CA ASP A 23 -5.06 15.45 -0.09
C ASP A 23 -5.64 16.85 0.19
N GLY A 24 -6.33 17.44 -0.81
CA GLY A 24 -6.82 18.81 -0.78
C GLY A 24 -6.04 19.76 -1.69
N GLU A 25 -4.82 19.41 -2.07
CA GLU A 25 -3.95 20.17 -2.96
C GLU A 25 -3.50 19.38 -4.19
N ASP A 26 -3.08 18.12 -4.02
CA ASP A 26 -2.56 17.25 -5.08
C ASP A 26 -3.03 15.81 -4.90
N PHE A 27 -2.84 14.99 -5.94
CA PHE A 27 -3.05 13.55 -5.87
C PHE A 27 -1.80 12.84 -5.35
N ILE A 28 -2.00 12.01 -4.34
CA ILE A 28 -1.01 11.10 -3.80
C ILE A 28 -1.30 9.72 -4.35
N THR A 29 -0.35 9.15 -5.07
CA THR A 29 -0.47 7.81 -5.65
C THR A 29 0.25 6.80 -4.77
N PHE A 30 -0.42 5.70 -4.44
CA PHE A 30 0.13 4.58 -3.68
C PHE A 30 0.19 3.34 -4.58
N ASN A 31 1.34 2.70 -4.66
CA ASN A 31 1.48 1.40 -5.29
C ASN A 31 1.98 0.38 -4.26
N ILE A 32 1.34 -0.78 -4.19
CA ILE A 32 1.74 -1.82 -3.23
C ILE A 32 3.04 -2.47 -3.70
N VAL A 33 4.06 -2.41 -2.86
CA VAL A 33 5.36 -3.05 -3.10
C VAL A 33 5.43 -4.39 -2.38
N GLY A 34 4.87 -4.49 -1.17
CA GLY A 34 4.84 -5.74 -0.44
C GLY A 34 4.00 -5.66 0.82
N ILE A 35 3.58 -6.83 1.31
CA ILE A 35 2.81 -6.97 2.54
C ILE A 35 3.49 -8.03 3.41
N ASN A 36 3.63 -7.75 4.70
CA ASN A 36 4.11 -8.70 5.70
C ASN A 36 3.06 -8.84 6.81
N LEU A 37 2.25 -9.89 6.72
CA LEU A 37 1.18 -10.15 7.69
C LEU A 37 1.70 -10.61 9.06
N ASP A 38 2.86 -11.27 9.13
CA ASP A 38 3.45 -11.67 10.41
C ASP A 38 3.88 -10.47 11.26
N ARG A 39 4.26 -9.38 10.58
CA ARG A 39 4.69 -8.12 11.20
C ARG A 39 3.60 -7.05 11.20
N ASN A 40 2.45 -7.31 10.58
CA ASN A 40 1.40 -6.32 10.32
C ASN A 40 1.97 -5.05 9.66
N GLU A 41 2.74 -5.22 8.59
CA GLU A 41 3.38 -4.11 7.86
C GLU A 41 3.01 -4.16 6.37
N ILE A 42 2.87 -2.99 5.76
CA ILE A 42 2.75 -2.82 4.32
C ILE A 42 3.82 -1.86 3.81
N GLN A 43 4.44 -2.21 2.70
CA GLN A 43 5.42 -1.38 2.00
C GLN A 43 4.79 -0.82 0.73
N LEU A 44 4.79 0.51 0.60
CA LEU A 44 4.18 1.24 -0.51
C LEU A 44 5.23 2.10 -1.21
N ALA A 45 5.15 2.18 -2.54
CA ALA A 45 5.71 3.29 -3.28
C ALA A 45 4.69 4.42 -3.25
N VAL A 46 5.08 5.56 -2.69
CA VAL A 46 4.26 6.76 -2.54
C VAL A 46 4.80 7.83 -3.48
N THR A 47 3.96 8.27 -4.41
CA THR A 47 4.21 9.41 -5.29
C THR A 47 3.48 10.61 -4.74
N ASP A 48 4.22 11.64 -4.34
CA ASP A 48 3.71 12.89 -3.79
C ASP A 48 4.40 14.06 -4.51
N ARG A 49 3.62 14.89 -5.22
CA ARG A 49 4.10 16.11 -5.91
C ARG A 49 5.35 15.86 -6.77
N GLY A 50 5.36 14.76 -7.51
CA GLY A 50 6.45 14.35 -8.40
C GLY A 50 7.65 13.65 -7.72
N LYS A 51 7.60 13.43 -6.41
CA LYS A 51 8.61 12.67 -5.66
C LYS A 51 8.10 11.27 -5.35
N ILE A 52 8.86 10.26 -5.72
CA ILE A 52 8.60 8.87 -5.38
C ILE A 52 9.45 8.47 -4.18
N SER A 53 8.84 7.83 -3.18
CA SER A 53 9.52 7.26 -2.02
C SER A 53 8.93 5.91 -1.64
N VAL A 54 9.73 5.01 -1.09
CA VAL A 54 9.23 3.74 -0.56
C VAL A 54 9.10 3.85 0.95
N VAL A 55 7.88 3.67 1.46
CA VAL A 55 7.53 3.88 2.87
C VAL A 55 6.88 2.62 3.42
N THR A 56 7.19 2.29 4.68
CA THR A 56 6.54 1.20 5.42
C THR A 56 5.52 1.79 6.37
N TYR A 57 4.30 1.27 6.33
CA TYR A 57 3.21 1.62 7.24
C TYR A 57 2.81 0.40 8.06
N ASP A 58 2.28 0.66 9.25
CA ASP A 58 1.57 -0.35 10.03
C ASP A 58 0.26 -0.71 9.30
N LEU A 59 -0.05 -2.00 9.30
CA LEU A 59 -1.23 -2.57 8.69
C LEU A 59 -2.22 -2.99 9.78
N TYR A 60 -3.45 -2.50 9.67
CA TYR A 60 -4.51 -2.70 10.64
C TYR A 60 -5.66 -3.50 10.04
N ILE A 61 -6.45 -4.13 10.92
CA ILE A 61 -7.69 -4.82 10.58
C ILE A 61 -8.86 -4.10 11.25
N ASP A 62 -9.89 -3.76 10.49
CA ASP A 62 -11.10 -3.13 11.02
C ASP A 62 -12.05 -4.16 11.65
N LYS A 63 -13.21 -3.71 12.16
CA LYS A 63 -14.21 -4.61 12.76
C LYS A 63 -14.90 -5.56 11.77
N LYS A 64 -14.65 -5.41 10.47
CA LYS A 64 -15.21 -6.20 9.36
C LYS A 64 -14.11 -7.01 8.64
N ASP A 65 -12.97 -7.23 9.30
CA ASP A 65 -11.83 -7.96 8.78
C ASP A 65 -11.20 -7.33 7.51
N LYS A 66 -11.36 -6.02 7.32
CA LYS A 66 -10.76 -5.29 6.19
C LYS A 66 -9.40 -4.71 6.58
N LEU A 67 -8.41 -4.96 5.74
CA LEU A 67 -7.06 -4.43 5.91
C LEU A 67 -6.98 -2.96 5.44
N TYR A 68 -6.34 -2.13 6.26
CA TYR A 68 -6.08 -0.72 5.95
C TYR A 68 -4.78 -0.24 6.58
N PHE A 69 -4.22 0.83 6.02
CA PHE A 69 -3.17 1.63 6.65
C PHE A 69 -3.66 3.07 6.85
N GLU A 70 -2.95 3.84 7.67
CA GLU A 70 -3.28 5.24 7.95
C GLU A 70 -2.27 6.17 7.28
N TYR A 71 -2.77 7.20 6.60
CA TYR A 71 -1.98 8.19 5.87
C TYR A 71 -2.24 9.62 6.37
N GLY A 72 -1.20 10.44 6.35
CA GLY A 72 -1.28 11.86 6.70
C GLY A 72 -1.53 12.15 8.17
N VAL A 73 -1.63 13.45 8.51
CA VAL A 73 -1.79 13.92 9.90
C VAL A 73 -3.17 13.63 10.49
N MET A 74 -4.16 13.37 9.63
CA MET A 74 -5.52 13.03 10.03
C MET A 74 -5.75 11.53 10.17
N PHE A 75 -4.70 10.71 9.99
CA PHE A 75 -4.78 9.24 10.04
C PHE A 75 -5.87 8.71 9.10
N GLU A 76 -5.89 9.22 7.87
CA GLU A 76 -6.86 8.83 6.87
C GLU A 76 -6.68 7.36 6.52
N ARG A 77 -7.78 6.59 6.61
CA ARG A 77 -7.74 5.14 6.40
C ARG A 77 -7.81 4.82 4.93
N VAL A 78 -6.75 4.23 4.42
CA VAL A 78 -6.67 3.73 3.05
C VAL A 78 -6.81 2.21 3.07
N TYR A 79 -7.89 1.70 2.50
CA TYR A 79 -8.18 0.27 2.50
C TYR A 79 -7.52 -0.42 1.31
N LEU A 80 -6.91 -1.58 1.56
CA LEU A 80 -6.22 -2.35 0.50
C LEU A 80 -7.16 -2.84 -0.60
N GLN A 81 -8.45 -3.02 -0.27
CA GLN A 81 -9.49 -3.41 -1.23
C GLN A 81 -9.87 -2.31 -2.22
N ASP A 82 -9.47 -1.07 -1.96
CA ASP A 82 -9.78 0.07 -2.84
C ASP A 82 -8.66 0.30 -3.88
N PHE A 83 -7.59 -0.50 -3.84
CA PHE A 83 -6.56 -0.51 -4.86
C PHE A 83 -7.04 -1.26 -6.09
N GLU A 84 -6.82 -0.66 -7.27
CA GLU A 84 -7.18 -1.24 -8.57
C GLU A 84 -5.92 -1.78 -9.27
N GLU A 85 -6.07 -2.86 -10.03
CA GLU A 85 -4.99 -3.38 -10.87
C GLU A 85 -4.81 -2.47 -12.09
N VAL A 86 -3.66 -1.81 -12.21
CA VAL A 86 -3.28 -1.06 -13.42
C VAL A 86 -2.76 -2.04 -14.46
N ALA A 87 -3.55 -2.24 -15.52
CA ALA A 87 -3.15 -3.02 -16.68
C ALA A 87 -1.91 -2.38 -17.34
N ALA A 88 -0.82 -3.14 -17.42
CA ALA A 88 0.43 -2.76 -18.07
C ALA A 88 0.34 -2.71 -19.60
#